data_AF-A0A5C8QPS2-F1
#
_entry.id   AF-A0A5C8QPS2-F1
#
_cell.length_a   1.000
_cell.length_b   1.000
_cell.length_c   1.000
_cell.angle_alpha   90.00
_cell.angle_beta   90.00
_cell.angle_gamma   90.00
#
_symmetry.space_group_name_H-M   'P 1'
#
loop_
_entity.id
_entity.type
_entity.pdbx_description
1 polymer ?
#
loop_
_entity_poly.entity_id
_entity_poly.type
_entity_poly.pdbx_seq_one_letter_code
_entity_poly.pdbx_strand_id
1 'polypeptide(L)'
;MRAMVSVAVSASVALVACGPEKPKEYTGAEPSQASATAAAKFAPLVRLHEKESLMPMDASRFIERSVLRFDHDGMCRDEAPVADPVDPRRLSPRAAEPYRHADVERGKPSSTPVSCPGHAEKERATTEVGAGFYLDPPNEVREGEGPGAPVYWEHHKHKTDPARTAYVYWFFYPYNKLVAGNRHEGDWERVAVQLRDGKPQAVTFAKHGGDPCRTKWSELNPRDGHPTVYSALGSHGSYSTEGFHRVSHTFDRTSDEGAEWRTWDNVRPVDREPWWGYAGWWGAQQHVNGFNGPMGPYPNRQLPGIFTDEPCGDADKPPADPPAEQPAPNAPKTKEGAIQRYEEFLHAVGREDIDTVCEVAGPAAKQAEDQGFGPCESTFVITFRMIPPEKKKALQTATVDPGGVTETAPDKFEIPAEAVRASVTFSESEIGSSTMGYMKDKWYVVD
;
A
#
# COMPACT_ATOMS: atom_id res chain seq x y z
N MET A 1 51.64 -7.91 53.60
CA MET A 1 50.41 -7.10 53.73
C MET A 1 50.32 -6.15 52.55
N ARG A 2 49.44 -6.43 51.60
CA ARG A 2 48.97 -5.49 50.57
C ARG A 2 47.49 -5.77 50.40
N ALA A 3 46.66 -4.82 50.83
CA ALA A 3 45.21 -4.88 50.74
C ALA A 3 44.78 -4.55 49.30
N MET A 4 44.00 -5.42 48.67
CA MET A 4 43.31 -5.12 47.42
C MET A 4 42.01 -4.40 47.74
N VAL A 5 41.91 -3.15 47.30
CA VAL A 5 40.66 -2.38 47.26
C VAL A 5 39.88 -2.85 46.03
N SER A 6 38.74 -3.51 46.25
CA SER A 6 37.80 -3.84 45.18
C SER A 6 36.76 -2.72 45.09
N VAL A 7 36.76 -2.00 43.96
CA VAL A 7 35.74 -1.00 43.64
C VAL A 7 34.54 -1.72 43.03
N ALA A 8 33.41 -1.73 43.73
CA ALA A 8 32.15 -2.25 43.21
C ALA A 8 31.51 -1.20 42.29
N VAL A 9 31.48 -1.48 40.99
CA VAL A 9 30.71 -0.69 40.01
C VAL A 9 29.27 -1.21 40.06
N SER A 10 28.36 -0.39 40.60
CA SER A 10 26.91 -0.66 40.52
C SER A 10 26.41 -0.33 39.11
N ALA A 11 26.06 -1.35 38.34
CA ALA A 11 25.31 -1.21 37.10
C ALA A 11 23.81 -1.23 37.42
N SER A 12 23.21 -0.05 37.56
CA SER A 12 21.76 0.10 37.59
C SER A 12 21.23 -0.06 36.16
N VAL A 13 20.82 -1.29 35.80
CA VAL A 13 20.05 -1.54 34.59
C VAL A 13 18.62 -1.06 34.85
N ALA A 14 18.24 0.06 34.23
CA ALA A 14 16.84 0.45 34.12
C ALA A 14 16.15 -0.53 33.15
N LEU A 15 15.51 -1.56 33.70
CA LEU A 15 14.59 -2.41 32.96
C LEU A 15 13.36 -1.58 32.59
N VAL A 16 13.31 -1.10 31.35
CA VAL A 16 12.05 -0.70 30.71
C VAL A 16 11.20 -1.96 30.63
N ALA A 17 10.18 -2.04 31.48
CA ALA A 17 9.24 -3.15 31.50
C ALA A 17 8.36 -3.10 30.23
N CYS A 18 8.80 -3.76 29.16
CA CYS A 18 7.88 -4.24 28.13
C CYS A 18 7.04 -5.35 28.76
N GLY A 19 5.80 -5.03 29.15
CA GLY A 19 4.83 -6.06 29.52
C GLY A 19 4.63 -7.04 28.35
N PRO A 20 4.26 -8.31 28.61
CA PRO A 20 4.03 -9.27 27.55
C PRO A 20 2.90 -8.78 26.64
N GLU A 21 3.14 -8.76 25.33
CA GLU A 21 2.08 -8.54 24.33
C GLU A 21 0.95 -9.53 24.58
N LYS A 22 -0.29 -9.03 24.67
CA LYS A 22 -1.46 -9.91 24.78
C LYS A 22 -1.52 -10.79 23.52
N PRO A 23 -1.70 -12.12 23.64
CA PRO A 23 -1.82 -12.99 22.48
C PRO A 23 -2.99 -12.55 21.59
N LYS A 24 -2.71 -12.33 20.30
CA LYS A 24 -3.72 -11.95 19.32
C LYS A 24 -4.69 -13.12 19.10
N GLU A 25 -6.00 -12.87 19.17
CA GLU A 25 -7.00 -13.85 18.78
C GLU A 25 -7.16 -13.88 17.26
N TYR A 26 -7.12 -15.10 16.71
CA TYR A 26 -7.27 -15.37 15.28
C TYR A 26 -8.50 -16.23 15.03
N THR A 27 -9.42 -15.82 14.16
CA THR A 27 -10.60 -16.64 13.83
C THR A 27 -10.70 -16.89 12.32
N GLY A 28 -11.25 -18.04 11.95
CA GLY A 28 -11.56 -18.39 10.58
C GLY A 28 -13.05 -18.24 10.27
N ALA A 29 -13.37 -18.21 8.98
CA ALA A 29 -14.74 -18.12 8.49
C ALA A 29 -15.56 -19.37 8.83
N GLU A 30 -16.83 -19.15 9.17
CA GLU A 30 -17.84 -20.12 9.58
C GLU A 30 -19.16 -19.89 8.81
N PRO A 31 -19.23 -20.25 7.51
CA PRO A 31 -20.37 -19.91 6.64
C PRO A 31 -21.69 -20.59 7.05
N SER A 32 -21.62 -21.72 7.76
CA SER A 32 -22.77 -22.54 8.16
C SER A 32 -23.80 -21.82 9.06
N GLN A 33 -23.43 -20.70 9.67
CA GLN A 33 -24.30 -19.89 10.53
C GLN A 33 -24.56 -18.49 9.95
N ALA A 34 -24.15 -18.26 8.71
CA ALA A 34 -24.29 -16.97 8.09
C ALA A 34 -25.72 -16.71 7.58
N SER A 35 -26.19 -15.48 7.76
CA SER A 35 -27.44 -14.98 7.19
C SER A 35 -27.15 -13.85 6.21
N ALA A 36 -27.47 -14.05 4.94
CA ALA A 36 -27.33 -13.00 3.91
C ALA A 36 -28.19 -11.77 4.22
N THR A 37 -29.38 -11.96 4.81
CA THR A 37 -30.23 -10.85 5.27
C THR A 37 -29.55 -10.05 6.38
N ALA A 38 -28.89 -10.71 7.32
CA ALA A 38 -28.17 -10.03 8.40
C ALA A 38 -26.91 -9.34 7.87
N ALA A 39 -26.18 -9.98 6.95
CA ALA A 39 -25.04 -9.37 6.27
C ALA A 39 -25.46 -8.08 5.54
N ALA A 40 -26.54 -8.11 4.75
CA ALA A 40 -27.04 -6.90 4.11
C ALA A 40 -27.50 -5.82 5.09
N LYS A 41 -28.19 -6.22 6.16
CA LYS A 41 -28.65 -5.30 7.20
C LYS A 41 -27.52 -4.56 7.92
N PHE A 42 -26.37 -5.21 8.10
CA PHE A 42 -25.24 -4.66 8.85
C PHE A 42 -24.10 -4.16 7.96
N ALA A 43 -24.22 -4.28 6.63
CA ALA A 43 -23.19 -3.86 5.70
C ALA A 43 -22.92 -2.35 5.86
N PRO A 44 -21.64 -1.92 5.86
CA PRO A 44 -21.29 -0.53 6.14
C PRO A 44 -21.67 0.43 5.01
N LEU A 45 -21.93 1.67 5.35
CA LEU A 45 -21.80 2.77 4.40
C LEU A 45 -20.31 3.15 4.35
N VAL A 46 -19.66 3.02 3.19
CA VAL A 46 -18.26 3.46 3.04
C VAL A 46 -18.25 4.86 2.41
N ARG A 47 -17.58 5.81 3.08
CA ARG A 47 -17.26 7.14 2.55
C ARG A 47 -15.88 7.07 1.90
N LEU A 48 -15.86 7.24 0.58
CA LEU A 48 -14.61 7.40 -0.17
C LEU A 48 -14.13 8.84 -0.03
N HIS A 49 -12.82 9.07 -0.06
CA HIS A 49 -12.26 10.42 -0.06
C HIS A 49 -12.66 11.17 -1.35
N GLU A 50 -12.93 12.48 -1.30
CA GLU A 50 -13.40 13.28 -2.44
C GLU A 50 -12.38 13.43 -3.57
N LYS A 51 -11.13 13.13 -3.27
CA LYS A 51 -9.99 13.13 -4.20
C LYS A 51 -9.61 11.72 -4.67
N GLU A 52 -10.35 10.70 -4.26
CA GLU A 52 -10.05 9.34 -4.66
C GLU A 52 -10.30 9.15 -6.16
N SER A 53 -9.33 8.51 -6.81
CA SER A 53 -9.38 8.13 -8.23
C SER A 53 -9.18 6.63 -8.43
N LEU A 54 -8.69 5.93 -7.42
CA LEU A 54 -8.52 4.48 -7.36
C LEU A 54 -9.74 3.89 -6.67
N MET A 55 -10.74 3.57 -7.47
CA MET A 55 -12.06 3.24 -6.98
C MET A 55 -12.20 1.74 -6.71
N PRO A 56 -13.18 1.30 -5.90
CA PRO A 56 -13.40 -0.11 -5.66
C PRO A 56 -13.85 -0.83 -6.95
N MET A 57 -13.65 -2.15 -7.00
CA MET A 57 -13.90 -2.96 -8.20
C MET A 57 -14.45 -4.35 -7.87
N ASP A 58 -15.17 -4.97 -8.79
CA ASP A 58 -15.47 -6.40 -8.72
C ASP A 58 -14.18 -7.23 -8.90
N ALA A 59 -13.84 -8.02 -7.88
CA ALA A 59 -12.68 -8.90 -7.87
C ALA A 59 -12.70 -9.90 -9.05
N SER A 60 -13.87 -10.35 -9.51
CA SER A 60 -13.98 -11.21 -10.70
C SER A 60 -13.59 -10.46 -11.97
N ARG A 61 -13.94 -9.17 -12.07
CA ARG A 61 -13.57 -8.32 -13.22
C ARG A 61 -12.09 -8.02 -13.26
N PHE A 62 -11.47 -7.86 -12.08
CA PHE A 62 -10.02 -7.75 -11.97
C PHE A 62 -9.36 -9.01 -12.52
N ILE A 63 -9.78 -10.20 -12.05
CA ILE A 63 -9.25 -11.49 -12.51
C ILE A 63 -9.43 -11.67 -14.02
N GLU A 64 -10.63 -11.45 -14.56
CA GLU A 64 -10.94 -11.63 -15.99
C GLU A 64 -10.06 -10.75 -16.91
N ARG A 65 -9.55 -9.63 -16.37
CA ARG A 65 -8.67 -8.70 -17.08
C ARG A 65 -7.19 -8.89 -16.76
N SER A 66 -6.85 -9.78 -15.85
CA SER A 66 -5.47 -10.10 -15.52
C SER A 66 -4.94 -11.23 -16.39
N VAL A 67 -3.62 -11.32 -16.43
CA VAL A 67 -2.86 -12.49 -16.84
C VAL A 67 -2.46 -13.25 -15.57
N LEU A 68 -2.67 -14.57 -15.51
CA LEU A 68 -2.18 -15.39 -14.39
C LEU A 68 -0.72 -15.72 -14.67
N ARG A 69 0.16 -15.27 -13.78
CA ARG A 69 1.61 -15.48 -13.85
C ARG A 69 2.11 -16.23 -12.62
N PHE A 70 3.38 -16.61 -12.68
CA PHE A 70 4.07 -17.35 -11.63
C PHE A 70 5.43 -16.69 -11.35
N ASP A 71 5.65 -16.30 -10.10
CA ASP A 71 6.93 -15.85 -9.57
C ASP A 71 7.62 -17.01 -8.82
N HIS A 72 8.89 -17.23 -9.11
CA HIS A 72 9.75 -18.18 -8.37
C HIS A 72 10.39 -17.49 -7.17
N ASP A 73 10.90 -18.28 -6.22
CA ASP A 73 11.67 -17.75 -5.08
C ASP A 73 12.85 -16.88 -5.57
N GLY A 74 12.75 -15.56 -5.40
CA GLY A 74 13.74 -14.58 -5.86
C GLY A 74 13.18 -13.56 -6.87
N MET A 75 14.05 -13.00 -7.73
CA MET A 75 13.65 -12.08 -8.82
C MET A 75 13.38 -12.82 -10.14
N CYS A 76 12.99 -14.09 -10.06
CA CYS A 76 12.87 -14.99 -11.20
C CYS A 76 11.39 -15.16 -11.58
N ARG A 77 10.99 -14.58 -12.72
CA ARG A 77 9.60 -14.65 -13.21
C ARG A 77 9.51 -15.55 -14.43
N ASP A 78 8.40 -16.24 -14.58
CA ASP A 78 8.09 -16.88 -15.85
C ASP A 78 7.59 -15.84 -16.86
N GLU A 79 8.29 -15.79 -18.00
CA GLU A 79 7.91 -14.95 -19.13
C GLU A 79 6.55 -15.37 -19.71
N ALA A 80 6.32 -16.70 -19.78
CA ALA A 80 5.09 -17.27 -20.30
C ALA A 80 3.97 -17.24 -19.24
N PRO A 81 2.76 -16.79 -19.60
CA PRO A 81 1.64 -16.81 -18.68
C PRO A 81 1.16 -18.24 -18.40
N VAL A 82 0.69 -18.47 -17.17
CA VAL A 82 -0.06 -19.69 -16.81
C VAL A 82 -1.42 -19.67 -17.49
N ALA A 83 -2.07 -18.50 -17.57
CA ALA A 83 -3.31 -18.30 -18.28
C ALA A 83 -3.51 -16.85 -18.73
N ASP A 84 -3.98 -16.68 -19.97
CA ASP A 84 -4.38 -15.39 -20.55
C ASP A 84 -5.51 -15.64 -21.59
N PRO A 85 -6.76 -15.20 -21.36
CA PRO A 85 -7.26 -14.57 -20.13
C PRO A 85 -7.46 -15.58 -18.99
N VAL A 86 -7.60 -15.09 -17.76
CA VAL A 86 -7.86 -15.93 -16.59
C VAL A 86 -9.36 -16.23 -16.45
N ASP A 87 -9.71 -17.50 -16.25
CA ASP A 87 -11.05 -17.91 -15.84
C ASP A 87 -11.13 -17.95 -14.30
N PRO A 88 -11.89 -17.06 -13.63
CA PRO A 88 -11.98 -17.03 -12.17
C PRO A 88 -12.38 -18.38 -11.56
N ARG A 89 -13.21 -19.16 -12.26
CA ARG A 89 -13.71 -20.45 -11.77
C ARG A 89 -12.60 -21.49 -11.64
N ARG A 90 -11.53 -21.36 -12.42
CA ARG A 90 -10.36 -22.25 -12.40
C ARG A 90 -9.35 -21.89 -11.30
N LEU A 91 -9.50 -20.74 -10.65
CA LEU A 91 -8.70 -20.40 -9.45
C LEU A 91 -9.21 -21.12 -8.20
N SER A 92 -10.47 -21.56 -8.20
CA SER A 92 -11.11 -22.25 -7.08
C SER A 92 -10.74 -23.74 -7.00
N PRO A 93 -10.59 -24.33 -5.79
CA PRO A 93 -10.44 -25.78 -5.63
C PRO A 93 -11.68 -26.55 -6.07
N ARG A 94 -12.81 -25.88 -6.31
CA ARG A 94 -14.05 -26.48 -6.80
C ARG A 94 -14.03 -26.71 -8.31
N ALA A 95 -13.03 -26.17 -9.02
CA ALA A 95 -12.88 -26.39 -10.45
C ALA A 95 -12.64 -27.87 -10.76
N ALA A 96 -13.20 -28.34 -11.87
CA ALA A 96 -12.84 -29.66 -12.41
C ALA A 96 -11.35 -29.70 -12.82
N GLU A 97 -10.85 -28.58 -13.37
CA GLU A 97 -9.47 -28.42 -13.83
C GLU A 97 -8.90 -27.10 -13.29
N PRO A 98 -8.51 -27.05 -12.00
CA PRO A 98 -7.92 -25.87 -11.39
C PRO A 98 -6.57 -25.54 -12.04
N TYR A 99 -6.19 -24.27 -12.03
CA TYR A 99 -4.88 -23.86 -12.50
C TYR A 99 -3.77 -24.45 -11.63
N ARG A 100 -2.77 -24.98 -12.32
CA ARG A 100 -1.57 -25.57 -11.74
C ARG A 100 -0.37 -25.16 -12.56
N HIS A 101 0.77 -25.09 -11.91
CA HIS A 101 2.04 -24.75 -12.53
C HIS A 101 3.14 -25.56 -11.85
N ALA A 102 4.10 -26.04 -12.63
CA ALA A 102 5.25 -26.77 -12.12
C ALA A 102 6.50 -26.06 -12.57
N ASP A 103 7.50 -25.96 -11.69
CA ASP A 103 8.69 -25.14 -11.92
C ASP A 103 9.55 -25.63 -13.11
N VAL A 104 9.26 -26.81 -13.69
CA VAL A 104 9.93 -27.37 -14.88
C VAL A 104 8.89 -27.90 -15.88
N GLU A 105 8.95 -27.44 -17.13
CA GLU A 105 8.33 -28.18 -18.24
C GLU A 105 9.19 -29.41 -18.58
N ARG A 106 8.63 -30.61 -18.40
CA ARG A 106 9.33 -31.88 -18.68
C ARG A 106 9.88 -31.91 -20.12
N GLY A 107 11.20 -31.85 -20.25
CA GLY A 107 11.89 -31.96 -21.53
C GLY A 107 12.16 -30.65 -22.26
N LYS A 108 11.91 -29.48 -21.65
CA LYS A 108 12.37 -28.18 -22.18
C LYS A 108 13.54 -27.63 -21.35
N PRO A 109 14.62 -27.13 -21.97
CA PRO A 109 15.62 -26.33 -21.27
C PRO A 109 14.93 -25.06 -20.74
N SER A 110 15.13 -24.72 -19.46
CA SER A 110 14.73 -23.42 -18.91
C SER A 110 15.34 -22.32 -19.79
N SER A 111 14.50 -21.48 -20.37
CA SER A 111 14.91 -20.43 -21.33
C SER A 111 15.17 -19.07 -20.67
N THR A 112 15.44 -19.02 -19.37
CA THR A 112 15.53 -17.79 -18.58
C THR A 112 16.78 -17.75 -17.66
N PRO A 113 17.20 -16.57 -17.15
CA PRO A 113 18.59 -16.23 -16.87
C PRO A 113 19.34 -17.20 -15.95
N VAL A 114 20.66 -17.28 -16.15
CA VAL A 114 21.65 -18.17 -15.48
C VAL A 114 21.63 -18.09 -13.93
N SER A 115 20.88 -17.16 -13.33
CA SER A 115 20.84 -16.86 -11.90
C SER A 115 19.61 -17.40 -11.14
N CYS A 116 18.72 -18.19 -11.75
CA CYS A 116 17.56 -18.78 -11.06
C CYS A 116 17.89 -20.21 -10.57
N PRO A 117 18.26 -20.43 -9.28
CA PRO A 117 18.70 -21.73 -8.81
C PRO A 117 17.50 -22.61 -8.46
N GLY A 118 17.44 -23.82 -9.02
CA GLY A 118 16.71 -24.94 -8.44
C GLY A 118 15.19 -24.92 -8.62
N HIS A 119 14.74 -25.16 -9.84
CA HIS A 119 13.36 -25.53 -10.14
C HIS A 119 13.00 -26.87 -9.47
N ALA A 120 11.93 -26.93 -8.68
CA ALA A 120 11.44 -28.18 -8.12
C ALA A 120 10.43 -28.83 -9.09
N GLU A 121 10.43 -30.16 -9.19
CA GLU A 121 9.44 -30.89 -10.02
C GLU A 121 7.99 -30.80 -9.47
N LYS A 122 7.77 -30.05 -8.38
CA LYS A 122 6.52 -30.08 -7.64
C LYS A 122 5.50 -29.13 -8.27
N GLU A 123 4.47 -29.72 -8.84
CA GLU A 123 3.29 -28.98 -9.28
C GLU A 123 2.60 -28.28 -8.09
N ARG A 124 2.32 -26.99 -8.26
CA ARG A 124 1.66 -26.10 -7.32
C ARG A 124 0.29 -25.70 -7.85
N ALA A 125 -0.69 -25.60 -6.95
CA ALA A 125 -2.02 -25.08 -7.28
C ALA A 125 -2.18 -23.61 -6.87
N THR A 126 -3.07 -22.89 -7.56
CA THR A 126 -3.45 -21.51 -7.19
C THR A 126 -4.11 -21.37 -5.82
N THR A 127 -4.42 -22.49 -5.16
CA THR A 127 -5.00 -22.58 -3.82
C THR A 127 -3.98 -22.76 -2.70
N GLU A 128 -2.70 -22.91 -3.04
CA GLU A 128 -1.59 -23.00 -2.10
C GLU A 128 -1.08 -21.59 -1.76
N VAL A 129 -1.10 -21.23 -0.48
CA VAL A 129 -0.54 -19.96 0.02
C VAL A 129 0.96 -19.92 -0.26
N GLY A 130 1.43 -18.83 -0.86
CA GLY A 130 2.85 -18.63 -1.15
C GLY A 130 3.39 -19.52 -2.27
N ALA A 131 2.51 -20.06 -3.12
CA ALA A 131 2.91 -20.89 -4.25
C ALA A 131 3.60 -20.14 -5.39
N GLY A 132 3.52 -18.80 -5.44
CA GLY A 132 4.13 -17.99 -6.50
C GLY A 132 3.14 -17.39 -7.51
N PHE A 133 1.89 -17.85 -7.52
CA PHE A 133 0.87 -17.29 -8.43
C PHE A 133 0.53 -15.84 -8.11
N TYR A 134 0.39 -15.03 -9.16
CA TYR A 134 -0.15 -13.68 -9.08
C TYR A 134 -0.97 -13.30 -10.31
N LEU A 135 -1.90 -12.37 -10.12
CA LEU A 135 -2.72 -11.78 -11.17
C LEU A 135 -2.05 -10.51 -11.66
N ASP A 136 -1.74 -10.41 -12.95
CA ASP A 136 -1.05 -9.28 -13.58
C ASP A 136 -2.06 -8.49 -14.46
N PRO A 137 -2.74 -7.48 -13.91
CA PRO A 137 -3.67 -6.63 -14.65
C PRO A 137 -2.95 -5.58 -15.53
N PRO A 138 -3.53 -5.15 -16.66
CA PRO A 138 -3.06 -3.95 -17.34
C PRO A 138 -3.39 -2.68 -16.52
N ASN A 139 -2.62 -1.61 -16.74
CA ASN A 139 -2.68 -0.39 -15.91
C ASN A 139 -4.07 0.25 -15.84
N GLU A 140 -4.85 0.18 -16.91
CA GLU A 140 -6.24 0.70 -16.94
C GLU A 140 -7.20 -0.05 -15.99
N VAL A 141 -6.83 -1.20 -15.41
CA VAL A 141 -7.62 -1.84 -14.33
C VAL A 141 -7.52 -1.03 -13.04
N ARG A 142 -6.42 -0.31 -12.83
CA ARG A 142 -6.06 0.33 -11.56
C ARG A 142 -7.07 1.38 -11.10
N GLU A 143 -7.78 2.01 -12.03
CA GLU A 143 -8.80 3.05 -11.74
C GLU A 143 -10.03 2.48 -11.02
N GLY A 144 -10.35 1.20 -11.20
CA GLY A 144 -11.54 0.57 -10.63
C GLY A 144 -12.86 0.95 -11.29
N GLU A 145 -13.97 0.60 -10.64
CA GLU A 145 -15.33 0.69 -11.20
C GLU A 145 -16.27 1.65 -10.46
N GLY A 146 -15.91 2.05 -9.24
CA GLY A 146 -16.69 3.00 -8.45
C GLY A 146 -17.61 2.35 -7.41
N PRO A 147 -18.43 3.16 -6.70
CA PRO A 147 -19.25 2.72 -5.57
C PRO A 147 -20.44 1.79 -5.96
N GLY A 148 -20.49 1.29 -7.19
CA GLY A 148 -21.36 0.17 -7.59
C GLY A 148 -20.70 -1.20 -7.42
N ALA A 149 -19.39 -1.24 -7.15
CA ALA A 149 -18.62 -2.45 -6.95
C ALA A 149 -19.18 -3.31 -5.81
N PRO A 150 -19.03 -4.65 -5.87
CA PRO A 150 -19.48 -5.52 -4.80
C PRO A 150 -18.60 -5.40 -3.55
N VAL A 151 -19.22 -5.66 -2.41
CA VAL A 151 -18.52 -5.95 -1.15
C VAL A 151 -18.71 -7.41 -0.82
N TYR A 152 -17.65 -8.07 -0.38
CA TYR A 152 -17.70 -9.48 -0.04
C TYR A 152 -17.81 -9.66 1.46
N TRP A 153 -18.53 -10.67 1.92
CA TRP A 153 -18.67 -10.92 3.35
C TRP A 153 -18.45 -12.36 3.73
N GLU A 154 -17.96 -12.55 4.96
CA GLU A 154 -17.86 -13.83 5.65
C GLU A 154 -18.26 -13.70 7.12
N HIS A 155 -18.68 -14.81 7.72
CA HIS A 155 -19.17 -14.84 9.09
C HIS A 155 -18.16 -15.52 10.01
N HIS A 156 -17.92 -14.95 11.18
CA HIS A 156 -16.97 -15.47 12.18
C HIS A 156 -17.65 -15.68 13.53
N LYS A 157 -17.20 -16.70 14.25
CA LYS A 157 -17.58 -16.94 15.66
C LYS A 157 -16.42 -16.62 16.58
N HIS A 158 -16.73 -16.09 17.75
CA HIS A 158 -15.74 -16.00 18.81
C HIS A 158 -15.35 -17.42 19.28
N LYS A 159 -14.08 -17.64 19.64
CA LYS A 159 -13.60 -18.98 19.98
C LYS A 159 -14.30 -19.60 21.18
N THR A 160 -14.66 -18.77 22.16
CA THR A 160 -15.12 -19.21 23.49
C THR A 160 -16.44 -18.62 23.94
N ASP A 161 -16.98 -17.60 23.25
CA ASP A 161 -18.23 -16.92 23.65
C ASP A 161 -19.25 -17.11 22.51
N PRO A 162 -20.16 -18.09 22.62
CA PRO A 162 -21.11 -18.39 21.55
C PRO A 162 -22.12 -17.24 21.29
N ALA A 163 -22.25 -16.28 22.22
CA ALA A 163 -23.07 -15.10 21.99
C ALA A 163 -22.38 -14.09 21.05
N ARG A 164 -21.05 -14.16 20.91
CA ARG A 164 -20.26 -13.25 20.07
C ARG A 164 -20.02 -13.84 18.69
N THR A 165 -20.49 -13.11 17.69
CA THR A 165 -20.28 -13.41 16.26
C THR A 165 -19.90 -12.13 15.53
N ALA A 166 -19.40 -12.23 14.30
CA ALA A 166 -19.09 -11.06 13.49
C ALA A 166 -19.37 -11.32 12.01
N TYR A 167 -19.81 -10.28 11.31
CA TYR A 167 -19.76 -10.22 9.85
C TYR A 167 -18.53 -9.42 9.45
N VAL A 168 -17.59 -10.05 8.76
CA VAL A 168 -16.42 -9.39 8.14
C VAL A 168 -16.83 -8.97 6.74
N TYR A 169 -16.58 -7.71 6.40
CA TYR A 169 -16.77 -7.16 5.08
C TYR A 169 -15.42 -6.84 4.46
N TRP A 170 -15.21 -7.30 3.24
CA TRP A 170 -14.02 -7.16 2.44
C TRP A 170 -14.28 -6.17 1.31
N PHE A 171 -13.41 -5.19 1.18
CA PHE A 171 -13.40 -4.20 0.13
C PHE A 171 -12.21 -4.46 -0.79
N PHE A 172 -12.45 -4.46 -2.09
CA PHE A 172 -11.40 -4.67 -3.08
C PHE A 172 -11.17 -3.40 -3.88
N TYR A 173 -9.91 -2.97 -3.91
CA TYR A 173 -9.42 -1.89 -4.76
C TYR A 173 -8.33 -2.46 -5.66
N PRO A 174 -8.36 -2.21 -6.98
CA PRO A 174 -7.37 -2.76 -7.89
C PRO A 174 -5.94 -2.30 -7.65
N TYR A 175 -5.77 -1.14 -7.03
CA TYR A 175 -4.48 -0.52 -6.84
C TYR A 175 -4.46 0.34 -5.58
N ASN A 176 -3.39 0.23 -4.81
CA ASN A 176 -3.06 1.12 -3.70
C ASN A 176 -1.99 2.11 -4.15
N LYS A 177 -2.18 3.39 -3.83
CA LYS A 177 -1.19 4.45 -3.98
C LYS A 177 -1.10 5.32 -2.73
N LEU A 178 -0.59 4.77 -1.64
CA LEU A 178 -0.25 5.57 -0.46
C LEU A 178 1.02 6.38 -0.71
N VAL A 179 0.92 7.68 -0.43
CA VAL A 179 2.05 8.62 -0.41
C VAL A 179 3.08 8.15 0.64
N ALA A 180 4.37 8.15 0.26
CA ALA A 180 5.51 7.49 0.94
C ALA A 180 5.80 6.02 0.54
N GLY A 181 5.26 5.57 -0.59
CA GLY A 181 5.84 4.48 -1.39
C GLY A 181 5.11 3.14 -1.35
N ASN A 182 4.07 2.99 -0.53
CA ASN A 182 3.27 1.76 -0.52
C ASN A 182 2.33 1.74 -1.73
N ARG A 183 2.85 1.19 -2.84
CA ARG A 183 2.15 1.01 -4.11
C ARG A 183 2.10 -0.46 -4.47
N HIS A 184 0.90 -0.97 -4.62
CA HIS A 184 0.71 -2.33 -5.08
C HIS A 184 -0.60 -2.46 -5.83
N GLU A 185 -0.61 -3.39 -6.77
CA GLU A 185 -1.85 -3.92 -7.30
C GLU A 185 -2.51 -4.83 -6.28
N GLY A 186 -3.83 -4.93 -6.38
CA GLY A 186 -4.68 -5.72 -5.49
C GLY A 186 -4.60 -5.30 -4.03
N ASP A 187 -5.60 -4.55 -3.59
CA ASP A 187 -5.71 -4.07 -2.23
C ASP A 187 -7.01 -4.55 -1.59
N TRP A 188 -6.87 -5.26 -0.49
CA TRP A 188 -7.94 -5.93 0.24
C TRP A 188 -8.04 -5.34 1.63
N GLU A 189 -9.07 -4.53 1.81
CA GLU A 189 -9.39 -3.87 3.07
C GLU A 189 -10.53 -4.57 3.78
N ARG A 190 -10.63 -4.41 5.10
CA ARG A 190 -11.71 -5.04 5.86
C ARG A 190 -12.14 -4.33 7.13
N VAL A 191 -13.42 -4.51 7.46
CA VAL A 191 -14.00 -4.23 8.78
C VAL A 191 -14.78 -5.45 9.28
N ALA A 192 -15.01 -5.54 10.59
CA ALA A 192 -15.86 -6.58 11.17
C ALA A 192 -16.94 -5.98 12.08
N VAL A 193 -18.20 -6.18 11.74
CA VAL A 193 -19.32 -5.82 12.62
C VAL A 193 -19.48 -6.90 13.68
N GLN A 194 -19.09 -6.57 14.92
CA GLN A 194 -19.22 -7.46 16.07
C GLN A 194 -20.67 -7.46 16.56
N LEU A 195 -21.23 -8.66 16.74
CA LEU A 195 -22.56 -8.90 17.28
C LEU A 195 -22.48 -9.57 18.64
N ARG A 196 -23.46 -9.28 19.50
CA ARG A 196 -23.79 -10.06 20.69
C ARG A 196 -25.25 -10.44 20.64
N ASP A 197 -25.55 -11.73 20.72
CA ASP A 197 -26.91 -12.26 20.62
C ASP A 197 -27.66 -11.75 19.36
N GLY A 198 -26.94 -11.68 18.23
CA GLY A 198 -27.45 -11.20 16.95
C GLY A 198 -27.65 -9.68 16.83
N LYS A 199 -27.27 -8.90 17.85
CA LYS A 199 -27.38 -7.43 17.85
C LYS A 199 -26.00 -6.78 17.71
N PRO A 200 -25.84 -5.75 16.85
CA PRO A 200 -24.54 -5.12 16.66
C PRO A 200 -24.10 -4.36 17.91
N GLN A 201 -22.81 -4.49 18.23
CA GLN A 201 -22.19 -3.90 19.43
C GLN A 201 -21.05 -2.94 19.06
N ALA A 202 -20.26 -3.28 18.04
CA ALA A 202 -19.10 -2.51 17.62
C ALA A 202 -18.71 -2.84 16.18
N VAL A 203 -17.86 -2.01 15.59
CA VAL A 203 -17.14 -2.33 14.35
C VAL A 203 -15.66 -2.35 14.66
N THR A 204 -15.00 -3.43 14.25
CA THR A 204 -13.54 -3.57 14.26
C THR A 204 -12.98 -3.09 12.92
N PHE A 205 -11.94 -2.26 12.97
CA PHE A 205 -11.26 -1.70 11.82
C PHE A 205 -9.88 -2.32 11.69
N ALA A 206 -9.58 -2.95 10.54
CA ALA A 206 -8.24 -3.44 10.23
C ALA A 206 -7.37 -2.31 9.66
N LYS A 207 -7.12 -1.29 10.48
CA LYS A 207 -6.39 -0.08 10.08
C LYS A 207 -4.91 -0.34 9.77
N HIS A 208 -4.27 0.62 9.10
CA HIS A 208 -2.84 0.56 8.84
C HIS A 208 -2.01 0.85 10.10
N GLY A 209 -0.74 0.43 10.06
CA GLY A 209 0.29 0.80 11.05
C GLY A 209 0.10 0.27 12.46
N GLY A 210 -0.78 -0.71 12.69
CA GLY A 210 -0.95 -1.30 14.02
C GLY A 210 -2.02 -2.40 14.09
N ASP A 211 -2.35 -2.79 15.31
CA ASP A 211 -3.37 -3.80 15.56
C ASP A 211 -4.79 -3.27 15.26
N PRO A 212 -5.73 -4.17 14.89
CA PRO A 212 -7.12 -3.79 14.74
C PRO A 212 -7.66 -3.16 16.03
N CYS A 213 -8.46 -2.11 15.85
CA CYS A 213 -9.15 -1.42 16.92
C CYS A 213 -10.66 -1.49 16.69
N ARG A 214 -11.46 -1.13 17.68
CA ARG A 214 -12.92 -1.08 17.56
C ARG A 214 -13.53 0.24 17.98
N THR A 215 -14.66 0.58 17.35
CA THR A 215 -15.53 1.68 17.78
C THR A 215 -16.90 1.13 18.10
N LYS A 216 -17.56 1.61 19.16
CA LYS A 216 -18.88 1.10 19.53
C LYS A 216 -19.90 1.45 18.48
N TRP A 217 -20.89 0.59 18.29
CA TRP A 217 -21.95 0.80 17.30
C TRP A 217 -22.69 2.13 17.50
N SER A 218 -22.93 2.52 18.76
CA SER A 218 -23.57 3.78 19.11
C SER A 218 -22.75 5.02 18.79
N GLU A 219 -21.43 4.89 18.63
CA GLU A 219 -20.50 6.01 18.37
C GLU A 219 -20.29 6.23 16.86
N LEU A 220 -20.67 5.27 16.02
CA LEU A 220 -20.50 5.32 14.55
C LEU A 220 -21.63 6.05 13.82
N ASN A 221 -22.62 6.58 14.56
CA ASN A 221 -23.77 7.30 14.01
C ASN A 221 -24.39 6.60 12.80
N PRO A 222 -24.84 5.33 12.94
CA PRO A 222 -25.27 4.52 11.81
C PRO A 222 -26.43 5.17 11.05
N ARG A 223 -26.30 5.30 9.73
CA ARG A 223 -27.35 5.82 8.85
C ARG A 223 -28.24 4.65 8.41
N ASP A 224 -29.53 4.73 8.72
CA ASP A 224 -30.51 3.67 8.42
C ASP A 224 -30.12 2.25 8.89
N GLY A 225 -29.30 2.17 9.95
CA GLY A 225 -28.81 0.89 10.49
C GLY A 225 -27.48 0.41 9.89
N HIS A 226 -26.85 1.20 9.02
CA HIS A 226 -25.55 0.92 8.43
C HIS A 226 -24.45 1.74 9.12
N PRO A 227 -23.38 1.13 9.64
CA PRO A 227 -22.30 1.86 10.28
C PRO A 227 -21.49 2.62 9.21
N THR A 228 -21.03 3.82 9.53
CA THR A 228 -20.16 4.58 8.64
C THR A 228 -18.72 4.10 8.77
N VAL A 229 -18.05 3.90 7.64
CA VAL A 229 -16.63 3.59 7.51
C VAL A 229 -16.02 4.61 6.56
N TYR A 230 -14.86 5.17 6.89
CA TYR A 230 -14.14 6.06 6.00
C TYR A 230 -12.97 5.32 5.37
N SER A 231 -12.87 5.37 4.04
CA SER A 231 -11.75 4.81 3.29
C SER A 231 -10.73 5.90 3.00
N ALA A 232 -9.48 5.64 3.36
CA ALA A 232 -8.40 6.60 3.21
C ALA A 232 -7.98 6.80 1.74
N LEU A 233 -7.60 8.03 1.40
CA LEU A 233 -7.12 8.40 0.07
C LEU A 233 -5.88 7.59 -0.32
N GLY A 234 -5.99 6.87 -1.44
CA GLY A 234 -4.94 6.09 -2.08
C GLY A 234 -4.63 4.77 -1.39
N SER A 235 -4.64 4.72 -0.05
CA SER A 235 -4.35 3.53 0.75
C SER A 235 -5.54 2.66 1.09
N HIS A 236 -6.74 3.22 0.93
CA HIS A 236 -8.03 2.60 1.20
C HIS A 236 -8.28 2.13 2.63
N GLY A 237 -7.30 2.31 3.53
CA GLY A 237 -7.38 1.94 4.93
C GLY A 237 -8.72 2.34 5.54
N SER A 238 -9.33 1.41 6.27
CA SER A 238 -10.67 1.60 6.83
C SER A 238 -10.61 2.21 8.24
N TYR A 239 -11.28 3.35 8.43
CA TYR A 239 -11.29 4.10 9.69
C TYR A 239 -12.69 4.44 10.19
N SER A 240 -12.82 4.66 11.50
CA SER A 240 -14.10 5.02 12.15
C SER A 240 -14.40 6.52 12.10
N THR A 241 -13.41 7.36 11.79
CA THR A 241 -13.52 8.81 11.73
C THR A 241 -12.86 9.37 10.47
N GLU A 242 -13.37 10.52 10.02
CA GLU A 242 -12.68 11.36 9.05
C GLU A 242 -11.46 12.05 9.66
N GLY A 243 -10.56 12.57 8.83
CA GLY A 243 -9.37 13.30 9.25
C GLY A 243 -8.05 12.58 8.95
N PHE A 244 -7.04 12.86 9.77
CA PHE A 244 -5.70 12.33 9.60
C PHE A 244 -5.46 11.17 10.56
N HIS A 245 -4.85 10.10 10.07
CA HIS A 245 -4.55 8.90 10.86
C HIS A 245 -3.08 8.56 10.71
N ARG A 246 -2.30 8.65 11.78
CA ARG A 246 -0.86 8.36 11.71
C ARG A 246 -0.61 6.88 11.40
N VAL A 247 0.15 6.64 10.34
CA VAL A 247 0.60 5.32 9.91
C VAL A 247 2.12 5.32 9.84
N SER A 248 2.77 4.81 10.89
CA SER A 248 4.24 4.81 11.00
C SER A 248 4.85 6.20 10.76
N HIS A 249 5.45 6.44 9.59
CA HIS A 249 6.09 7.68 9.17
C HIS A 249 5.24 8.56 8.24
N THR A 250 4.00 8.18 7.94
CA THR A 250 3.06 8.92 7.07
C THR A 250 1.68 9.06 7.74
N PHE A 251 0.71 9.59 6.99
CA PHE A 251 -0.69 9.71 7.39
C PHE A 251 -1.62 9.17 6.33
N ASP A 252 -2.60 8.39 6.76
CA ASP A 252 -3.83 8.18 6.02
C ASP A 252 -4.74 9.39 6.17
N ARG A 253 -5.51 9.67 5.13
CA ARG A 253 -6.43 10.79 5.07
C ARG A 253 -7.82 10.31 4.70
N THR A 254 -8.78 10.56 5.56
CA THR A 254 -10.19 10.24 5.35
C THR A 254 -11.04 11.50 5.33
N SER A 255 -12.20 11.45 4.67
CA SER A 255 -13.08 12.60 4.48
C SER A 255 -14.54 12.18 4.36
N ASP A 256 -15.46 13.02 4.83
CA ASP A 256 -16.90 12.87 4.65
C ASP A 256 -17.45 13.57 3.39
N GLU A 257 -16.60 14.10 2.50
CA GLU A 257 -17.05 14.88 1.34
C GLU A 257 -17.18 14.07 0.04
N GLY A 258 -16.54 12.90 -0.04
CA GLY A 258 -16.51 12.09 -1.27
C GLY A 258 -17.70 11.17 -1.46
N ALA A 259 -17.60 10.25 -2.44
CA ALA A 259 -18.70 9.40 -2.84
C ALA A 259 -19.14 8.42 -1.73
N GLU A 260 -20.45 8.16 -1.67
CA GLU A 260 -21.02 7.13 -0.81
C GLU A 260 -21.08 5.78 -1.54
N TRP A 261 -20.44 4.77 -0.95
CA TRP A 261 -20.59 3.38 -1.36
C TRP A 261 -21.56 2.67 -0.43
N ARG A 262 -22.80 2.53 -0.91
CA ARG A 262 -23.90 1.84 -0.21
C ARG A 262 -23.74 0.34 -0.37
N THR A 263 -22.87 -0.25 0.43
CA THR A 263 -22.38 -1.62 0.19
C THR A 263 -23.48 -2.68 0.22
N TRP A 264 -24.58 -2.45 0.95
CA TRP A 264 -25.73 -3.36 1.00
C TRP A 264 -26.46 -3.50 -0.33
N ASP A 265 -26.30 -2.57 -1.27
CA ASP A 265 -26.90 -2.66 -2.60
C ASP A 265 -26.21 -3.77 -3.45
N ASN A 266 -24.99 -4.18 -3.11
CA ASN A 266 -24.23 -5.22 -3.83
C ASN A 266 -23.31 -6.05 -2.89
N VAL A 267 -23.86 -6.56 -1.79
CA VAL A 267 -23.12 -7.34 -0.79
C VAL A 267 -23.24 -8.85 -1.04
N ARG A 268 -22.10 -9.52 -1.24
CA ARG A 268 -22.04 -10.91 -1.72
C ARG A 268 -21.30 -11.85 -0.75
N PRO A 269 -21.80 -13.07 -0.50
CA PRO A 269 -21.08 -14.05 0.29
C PRO A 269 -19.80 -14.48 -0.43
N VAL A 270 -18.64 -14.26 0.21
CA VAL A 270 -17.33 -14.51 -0.42
C VAL A 270 -17.14 -15.97 -0.81
N ASP A 271 -17.73 -16.90 -0.05
CA ASP A 271 -17.61 -18.35 -0.26
C ASP A 271 -18.42 -18.86 -1.48
N ARG A 272 -19.18 -17.99 -2.14
CA ARG A 272 -19.91 -18.26 -3.38
C ARG A 272 -19.26 -17.64 -4.62
N GLU A 273 -18.24 -16.82 -4.44
CA GLU A 273 -17.53 -16.22 -5.56
C GLU A 273 -16.75 -17.29 -6.35
N PRO A 274 -16.65 -17.15 -7.69
CA PRO A 274 -16.05 -18.18 -8.54
C PRO A 274 -14.57 -18.40 -8.25
N TRP A 275 -13.89 -17.37 -7.72
CA TRP A 275 -12.48 -17.39 -7.34
C TRP A 275 -12.25 -17.82 -5.89
N TRP A 276 -13.30 -18.12 -5.12
CA TRP A 276 -13.16 -18.57 -3.73
C TRP A 276 -12.26 -19.79 -3.65
N GLY A 277 -11.12 -19.63 -2.94
CA GLY A 277 -10.05 -20.62 -2.92
C GLY A 277 -8.71 -20.12 -3.42
N TYR A 278 -8.70 -19.07 -4.23
CA TYR A 278 -7.47 -18.46 -4.70
C TYR A 278 -6.63 -17.95 -3.52
N ALA A 279 -5.39 -18.41 -3.43
CA ALA A 279 -4.45 -18.09 -2.36
C ALA A 279 -3.14 -17.47 -2.88
N GLY A 280 -3.11 -17.07 -4.16
CA GLY A 280 -2.02 -16.29 -4.73
C GLY A 280 -2.17 -14.78 -4.47
N TRP A 281 -1.26 -14.01 -5.06
CA TRP A 281 -1.28 -12.56 -4.98
C TRP A 281 -2.28 -11.95 -5.95
N TRP A 282 -2.88 -10.84 -5.53
CA TRP A 282 -3.70 -10.00 -6.39
C TRP A 282 -2.79 -8.87 -6.85
N GLY A 283 -2.32 -8.88 -8.08
CA GLY A 283 -1.30 -7.93 -8.53
C GLY A 283 0.14 -8.45 -8.45
N ALA A 284 1.01 -7.86 -9.26
CA ALA A 284 2.46 -8.06 -9.15
C ALA A 284 2.99 -7.46 -7.85
N GLN A 285 3.86 -8.21 -7.17
CA GLN A 285 4.39 -7.83 -5.86
C GLN A 285 5.78 -7.21 -5.97
N GLN A 286 6.08 -6.25 -5.09
CA GLN A 286 7.40 -5.64 -4.99
C GLN A 286 8.40 -6.54 -4.24
N HIS A 287 7.90 -7.54 -3.52
CA HIS A 287 8.68 -8.42 -2.63
C HIS A 287 9.44 -7.65 -1.53
N VAL A 288 8.88 -6.50 -1.13
CA VAL A 288 9.37 -5.70 0.00
C VAL A 288 8.33 -5.76 1.12
N ASN A 289 8.78 -6.15 2.30
CA ASN A 289 7.90 -6.31 3.45
C ASN A 289 7.20 -4.97 3.79
N GLY A 290 5.87 -4.98 3.86
CA GLY A 290 5.05 -3.79 4.09
C GLY A 290 4.66 -2.99 2.84
N PHE A 291 5.11 -3.39 1.64
CA PHE A 291 4.80 -2.74 0.37
C PHE A 291 4.07 -3.68 -0.62
N ASN A 292 3.90 -4.94 -0.23
CA ASN A 292 3.12 -5.92 -0.96
C ASN A 292 1.63 -5.73 -0.65
N GLY A 293 0.79 -6.01 -1.63
CA GLY A 293 -0.65 -5.99 -1.46
C GLY A 293 -1.11 -7.07 -0.47
N PRO A 294 -2.08 -6.76 0.40
CA PRO A 294 -2.59 -7.76 1.33
C PRO A 294 -3.23 -8.90 0.53
N MET A 295 -3.02 -10.13 0.99
CA MET A 295 -3.74 -11.27 0.43
C MET A 295 -5.25 -11.04 0.54
N GLY A 296 -6.02 -11.55 -0.42
CA GLY A 296 -7.49 -11.55 -0.39
C GLY A 296 -8.08 -12.66 0.47
N PRO A 297 -9.41 -12.71 0.62
CA PRO A 297 -10.08 -13.75 1.40
C PRO A 297 -9.94 -15.13 0.74
N TYR A 298 -9.63 -16.16 1.52
CA TYR A 298 -9.48 -17.55 1.06
C TYR A 298 -9.85 -18.56 2.16
N PRO A 299 -10.17 -19.82 1.82
CA PRO A 299 -10.53 -20.85 2.80
C PRO A 299 -9.46 -21.04 3.88
N ASN A 300 -9.90 -21.16 5.13
CA ASN A 300 -9.05 -21.35 6.32
C ASN A 300 -8.15 -20.14 6.68
N ARG A 301 -8.24 -19.01 5.97
CA ARG A 301 -7.54 -17.79 6.36
C ARG A 301 -7.95 -17.41 7.78
N GLN A 302 -6.94 -17.21 8.62
CA GLN A 302 -7.13 -16.80 10.00
C GLN A 302 -6.96 -15.29 10.09
N LEU A 303 -7.97 -14.61 10.62
CA LEU A 303 -7.98 -13.16 10.72
C LEU A 303 -7.72 -12.71 12.17
N PRO A 304 -6.69 -11.88 12.41
CA PRO A 304 -6.41 -11.36 13.73
C PRO A 304 -7.43 -10.30 14.15
N GLY A 305 -7.71 -10.26 15.44
CA GLY A 305 -8.29 -9.10 16.12
C GLY A 305 -9.76 -8.81 15.81
N ILE A 306 -10.49 -9.71 15.13
CA ILE A 306 -11.91 -9.50 14.78
C ILE A 306 -12.76 -9.11 15.99
N PHE A 307 -12.50 -9.75 17.12
CA PHE A 307 -13.21 -9.56 18.39
C PHE A 307 -12.45 -8.70 19.39
N THR A 308 -11.51 -7.88 18.94
CA THR A 308 -10.78 -6.95 19.80
C THR A 308 -11.73 -6.05 20.58
N ASP A 309 -11.36 -5.77 21.83
CA ASP A 309 -12.03 -4.78 22.68
C ASP A 309 -11.27 -3.46 22.74
N GLU A 310 -10.08 -3.40 22.14
CA GLU A 310 -9.20 -2.22 22.14
C GLU A 310 -9.86 -1.08 21.34
N PRO A 311 -10.09 0.09 21.94
CA PRO A 311 -10.79 1.18 21.28
C PRO A 311 -9.93 1.79 20.15
N CYS A 312 -10.57 2.23 19.07
CA CYS A 312 -9.93 3.10 18.11
C CYS A 312 -9.62 4.46 18.75
N GLY A 313 -8.47 5.03 18.42
CA GLY A 313 -8.17 6.41 18.75
C GLY A 313 -8.99 7.37 17.89
N ASP A 314 -9.05 8.63 18.32
CA ASP A 314 -9.57 9.71 17.49
C ASP A 314 -8.60 10.01 16.34
N ALA A 315 -9.08 10.76 15.33
CA ALA A 315 -8.21 11.28 14.29
C ALA A 315 -7.12 12.16 14.91
N ASP A 316 -5.91 12.05 14.39
CA ASP A 316 -4.79 12.91 14.74
C ASP A 316 -5.09 14.35 14.30
N LYS A 317 -4.46 15.30 15.00
CA LYS A 317 -4.39 16.67 14.49
C LYS A 317 -3.77 16.62 13.09
N PRO A 318 -4.25 17.44 12.14
CA PRO A 318 -3.55 17.62 10.89
C PRO A 318 -2.07 17.88 11.19
N PRO A 319 -1.13 17.25 10.46
CA PRO A 319 0.27 17.60 10.61
C PRO A 319 0.38 19.13 10.50
N ALA A 320 1.18 19.75 11.38
CA ALA A 320 1.42 21.18 11.32
C ALA A 320 1.84 21.52 9.90
N ASP A 321 1.13 22.45 9.26
CA ASP A 321 1.32 22.82 7.87
C ASP A 321 2.83 22.84 7.53
N PRO A 322 3.32 21.98 6.62
CA PRO A 322 4.31 22.49 5.68
C PRO A 322 3.66 23.72 5.05
N PRO A 323 4.38 24.83 4.79
CA PRO A 323 3.77 26.03 4.23
C PRO A 323 2.83 25.62 3.12
N ALA A 324 1.56 26.05 3.24
CA ALA A 324 0.41 25.57 2.50
C ALA A 324 0.82 25.07 1.11
N GLU A 325 0.36 23.88 0.75
CA GLU A 325 0.33 23.42 -0.63
C GLU A 325 -0.44 24.50 -1.41
N GLN A 326 0.30 25.50 -1.89
CA GLN A 326 -0.22 26.58 -2.69
C GLN A 326 -0.77 25.86 -3.92
N PRO A 327 -2.02 26.15 -4.36
CA PRO A 327 -2.44 25.70 -5.67
C PRO A 327 -1.35 26.16 -6.63
N ALA A 328 -0.66 25.22 -7.29
CA ALA A 328 0.55 25.50 -8.06
C ALA A 328 0.34 26.80 -8.84
N PRO A 329 0.89 27.94 -8.37
CA PRO A 329 0.86 29.13 -9.17
C PRO A 329 1.78 28.79 -10.32
N ASN A 330 1.33 28.99 -11.56
CA ASN A 330 2.17 28.87 -12.76
C ASN A 330 3.60 29.26 -12.40
N ALA A 331 4.52 28.29 -12.37
CA ALA A 331 5.87 28.56 -11.89
C ALA A 331 6.41 29.65 -12.82
N PRO A 332 6.69 30.87 -12.30
CA PRO A 332 7.10 31.95 -13.16
C PRO A 332 8.35 31.51 -13.92
N LYS A 333 8.39 31.84 -15.22
CA LYS A 333 9.47 31.47 -16.13
C LYS A 333 10.71 32.34 -15.84
N THR A 334 11.24 32.19 -14.64
CA THR A 334 12.36 32.96 -14.10
C THR A 334 13.36 32.03 -13.42
N LYS A 335 14.55 32.55 -13.17
CA LYS A 335 15.62 31.87 -12.44
C LYS A 335 15.17 31.42 -11.05
N GLU A 336 14.39 32.26 -10.37
CA GLU A 336 13.85 31.97 -9.04
C GLU A 336 12.85 30.81 -9.09
N GLY A 337 12.01 30.74 -10.12
CA GLY A 337 11.09 29.62 -10.33
C GLY A 337 11.82 28.29 -10.58
N ALA A 338 12.92 28.33 -11.34
CA ALA A 338 13.77 27.16 -11.57
C ALA A 338 14.45 26.68 -10.27
N ILE A 339 14.97 27.62 -9.48
CA ILE A 339 15.58 27.35 -8.17
C ILE A 339 14.56 26.72 -7.22
N GLN A 340 13.38 27.33 -7.07
CA GLN A 340 12.35 26.83 -6.16
C GLN A 340 11.92 25.40 -6.51
N ARG A 341 11.77 25.10 -7.80
CA ARG A 341 11.40 23.76 -8.25
C ARG A 341 12.53 22.74 -8.07
N TYR A 342 13.79 23.15 -8.19
CA TYR A 342 14.92 22.28 -7.90
C TYR A 342 15.10 22.03 -6.39
N GLU A 343 14.87 23.03 -5.54
CA GLU A 343 14.83 22.84 -4.08
C GLU A 343 13.74 21.84 -3.69
N GLU A 344 12.55 21.92 -4.32
CA GLU A 344 11.48 20.94 -4.13
C GLU A 344 11.93 19.51 -4.51
N PHE A 345 12.66 19.36 -5.61
CA PHE A 345 13.27 18.08 -5.99
C PHE A 345 14.28 17.57 -4.95
N LEU A 346 15.19 18.43 -4.47
CA LEU A 346 16.15 18.06 -3.43
C LEU A 346 15.43 17.62 -2.15
N HIS A 347 14.41 18.36 -1.72
CA HIS A 347 13.64 18.02 -0.54
C HIS A 347 12.88 16.70 -0.73
N ALA A 348 12.36 16.46 -1.93
CA ALA A 348 11.70 15.20 -2.29
C ALA A 348 12.68 14.03 -2.23
N VAL A 349 13.90 14.17 -2.75
CA VAL A 349 14.97 13.15 -2.58
C VAL A 349 15.25 12.91 -1.10
N GLY A 350 15.34 13.97 -0.28
CA GLY A 350 15.56 13.85 1.16
C GLY A 350 14.41 13.19 1.94
N ARG A 351 13.18 13.30 1.45
CA ARG A 351 11.98 12.65 2.00
C ARG A 351 11.69 11.28 1.39
N GLU A 352 12.47 10.86 0.39
CA GLU A 352 12.20 9.65 -0.42
C GLU A 352 10.82 9.73 -1.12
N ASP A 353 10.41 10.94 -1.49
CA ASP A 353 9.17 11.25 -2.19
C ASP A 353 9.35 11.02 -3.69
N ILE A 354 9.17 9.75 -4.08
CA ILE A 354 9.36 9.30 -5.46
C ILE A 354 8.45 10.00 -6.47
N ASP A 355 7.24 10.43 -6.08
CA ASP A 355 6.32 11.11 -7.00
C ASP A 355 6.87 12.46 -7.40
N THR A 356 7.25 13.28 -6.42
CA THR A 356 7.80 14.61 -6.69
C THR A 356 9.15 14.50 -7.41
N VAL A 357 9.98 13.52 -7.04
CA VAL A 357 11.25 13.23 -7.73
C VAL A 357 11.02 12.89 -9.21
N CYS A 358 10.12 11.95 -9.50
CA CYS A 358 9.84 11.52 -10.87
C CYS A 358 8.99 12.51 -11.65
N GLU A 359 8.19 13.36 -11.00
CA GLU A 359 7.52 14.48 -11.65
C GLU A 359 8.54 15.53 -12.09
N VAL A 360 9.42 15.98 -11.19
CA VAL A 360 10.40 17.03 -11.51
C VAL A 360 11.47 16.51 -12.46
N ALA A 361 11.94 15.26 -12.29
CA ALA A 361 12.95 14.65 -13.15
C ALA A 361 12.38 13.90 -14.36
N GLY A 362 11.06 13.95 -14.61
CA GLY A 362 10.40 13.15 -15.64
C GLY A 362 11.08 13.13 -17.02
N PRO A 363 11.52 14.28 -17.58
CA PRO A 363 12.25 14.31 -18.84
C PRO A 363 13.61 13.58 -18.78
N ALA A 364 14.43 13.87 -17.78
CA ALA A 364 15.72 13.23 -17.55
C ALA A 364 15.57 11.72 -17.28
N ALA A 365 14.59 11.36 -16.44
CA ALA A 365 14.33 9.98 -16.07
C ALA A 365 13.82 9.14 -17.26
N LYS A 366 12.99 9.74 -18.13
CA LYS A 366 12.58 9.09 -19.38
C LYS A 366 13.77 8.88 -20.33
N GLN A 367 14.67 9.85 -20.43
CA GLN A 367 15.88 9.70 -21.21
C GLN A 367 16.79 8.59 -20.66
N ALA A 368 16.88 8.43 -19.34
CA ALA A 368 17.59 7.33 -18.70
C ALA A 368 16.90 5.98 -18.94
N GLU A 369 15.56 5.94 -18.88
CA GLU A 369 14.78 4.75 -19.20
C GLU A 369 15.01 4.29 -20.65
N ASP A 370 14.99 5.21 -21.61
CA ASP A 370 15.28 4.94 -23.03
C ASP A 370 16.73 4.44 -23.26
N GLN A 371 17.64 4.72 -22.33
CA GLN A 371 19.03 4.22 -22.32
C GLN A 371 19.19 2.87 -21.59
N GLY A 372 18.10 2.31 -21.07
CA GLY A 372 18.09 0.99 -20.43
C GLY A 372 18.30 1.00 -18.91
N PHE A 373 18.22 2.16 -18.25
CA PHE A 373 18.31 2.26 -16.78
C PHE A 373 17.01 1.89 -16.05
N GLY A 374 15.92 1.65 -16.79
CA GLY A 374 14.60 1.28 -16.25
C GLY A 374 13.78 2.48 -15.76
N PRO A 375 12.51 2.24 -15.36
CA PRO A 375 11.58 3.30 -14.96
C PRO A 375 12.07 4.09 -13.75
N CYS A 376 11.78 5.39 -13.73
CA CYS A 376 12.16 6.32 -12.67
C CYS A 376 11.87 5.78 -11.26
N GLU A 377 10.67 5.23 -11.08
CA GLU A 377 10.15 4.74 -9.80
C GLU A 377 10.96 3.56 -9.26
N SER A 378 11.55 2.76 -10.13
CA SER A 378 12.39 1.62 -9.74
C SER A 378 13.83 2.05 -9.43
N THR A 379 14.37 2.96 -10.24
CA THR A 379 15.78 3.37 -10.18
C THR A 379 16.05 4.32 -9.02
N PHE A 380 15.16 5.30 -8.78
CA PHE A 380 15.33 6.24 -7.66
C PHE A 380 15.12 5.59 -6.29
N VAL A 381 14.32 4.52 -6.19
CA VAL A 381 14.22 3.74 -4.95
C VAL A 381 15.57 3.08 -4.59
N ILE A 382 16.34 2.65 -5.58
CA ILE A 382 17.71 2.17 -5.36
C ILE A 382 18.60 3.34 -4.93
N THR A 383 18.50 4.48 -5.61
CA THR A 383 19.24 5.71 -5.26
C THR A 383 19.00 6.14 -3.82
N PHE A 384 17.75 6.16 -3.34
CA PHE A 384 17.42 6.53 -1.96
C PHE A 384 18.09 5.63 -0.92
N ARG A 385 18.31 4.35 -1.24
CA ARG A 385 19.03 3.40 -0.37
C ARG A 385 20.54 3.62 -0.35
N MET A 386 21.08 4.26 -1.39
CA MET A 386 22.51 4.59 -1.47
C MET A 386 22.84 5.89 -0.73
N ILE A 387 21.85 6.78 -0.50
CA ILE A 387 22.06 8.04 0.21
C ILE A 387 22.05 7.80 1.73
N PRO A 388 23.12 8.17 2.46
CA PRO A 388 23.16 8.02 3.91
C PRO A 388 22.05 8.82 4.64
N PRO A 389 21.53 8.34 5.79
CA PRO A 389 20.44 9.00 6.52
C PRO A 389 20.70 10.47 6.88
N GLU A 390 21.93 10.81 7.24
CA GLU A 390 22.34 12.19 7.56
C GLU A 390 22.25 13.11 6.34
N LYS A 391 22.55 12.58 5.14
CA LYS A 391 22.47 13.32 3.89
C LYS A 391 21.02 13.49 3.43
N LYS A 392 20.21 12.43 3.55
CA LYS A 392 18.75 12.53 3.32
C LYS A 392 18.12 13.61 4.20
N LYS A 393 18.47 13.63 5.49
CA LYS A 393 18.00 14.67 6.41
C LYS A 393 18.46 16.07 6.01
N ALA A 394 19.69 16.23 5.53
CA ALA A 394 20.20 17.51 5.07
C ALA A 394 19.50 18.01 3.79
N LEU A 395 19.15 17.09 2.88
CA LEU A 395 18.41 17.40 1.65
C LEU A 395 17.00 17.94 1.92
N GLN A 396 16.35 17.52 3.01
CA GLN A 396 14.99 17.99 3.38
C GLN A 396 14.89 19.50 3.62
N THR A 397 16.02 20.18 3.83
CA THR A 397 16.08 21.64 4.05
C THR A 397 17.15 22.30 3.18
N ALA A 398 17.58 21.64 2.11
CA ALA A 398 18.60 22.18 1.22
C ALA A 398 18.06 23.40 0.46
N THR A 399 18.92 24.38 0.22
CA THR A 399 18.58 25.58 -0.58
C THR A 399 19.62 25.76 -1.68
N VAL A 400 19.32 26.55 -2.69
CA VAL A 400 20.25 26.86 -3.78
C VAL A 400 20.66 28.32 -3.68
N ASP A 401 21.96 28.57 -3.68
CA ASP A 401 22.54 29.90 -3.79
C ASP A 401 22.30 30.45 -5.21
N PRO A 402 21.46 31.49 -5.39
CA PRO A 402 21.17 32.03 -6.70
C PRO A 402 22.42 32.58 -7.41
N GLY A 403 23.48 32.93 -6.66
CA GLY A 403 24.74 33.41 -7.24
C GLY A 403 25.51 32.35 -8.04
N GLY A 404 25.28 31.06 -7.77
CA GLY A 404 25.93 29.94 -8.46
C GLY A 404 25.18 29.41 -9.69
N VAL A 405 23.94 29.86 -9.91
CA VAL A 405 23.08 29.34 -10.98
C VAL A 405 23.28 30.13 -12.28
N THR A 406 23.55 29.43 -13.38
CA THR A 406 23.89 30.03 -14.68
C THR A 406 22.83 29.74 -15.74
N GLU A 407 22.43 30.74 -16.52
CA GLU A 407 21.56 30.53 -17.67
C GLU A 407 22.38 30.03 -18.87
N THR A 408 22.15 28.79 -19.30
CA THR A 408 22.92 28.13 -20.37
C THR A 408 22.26 28.27 -21.74
N ALA A 409 20.94 28.44 -21.76
CA ALA A 409 20.13 28.78 -22.93
C ALA A 409 18.84 29.46 -22.45
N PRO A 410 18.05 30.10 -23.34
CA PRO A 410 16.75 30.64 -22.97
C PRO A 410 15.92 29.58 -22.23
N ASP A 411 15.51 29.91 -21.01
CA ASP A 411 14.70 29.04 -20.15
C ASP A 411 15.38 27.72 -19.74
N LYS A 412 16.71 27.71 -19.70
CA LYS A 412 17.53 26.63 -19.14
C LYS A 412 18.56 27.17 -18.15
N PHE A 413 18.49 26.68 -16.92
CA PHE A 413 19.40 27.08 -15.85
C PHE A 413 20.18 25.88 -15.33
N GLU A 414 21.50 25.99 -15.34
CA GLU A 414 22.41 25.02 -14.72
C GLU A 414 22.60 25.37 -13.24
N ILE A 415 22.41 24.37 -12.38
CA ILE A 415 22.58 24.43 -10.94
C ILE A 415 23.71 23.47 -10.57
N PRO A 416 24.93 23.96 -10.29
CA PRO A 416 26.05 23.10 -9.92
C PRO A 416 25.93 22.62 -8.47
N ALA A 417 26.57 21.50 -8.11
CA ALA A 417 26.49 20.92 -6.77
C ALA A 417 26.91 21.93 -5.67
N GLU A 418 27.91 22.75 -5.99
CA GLU A 418 28.46 23.79 -5.11
C GLU A 418 27.50 24.96 -4.82
N ALA A 419 26.44 25.13 -5.63
CA ALA A 419 25.37 26.08 -5.36
C ALA A 419 24.40 25.56 -4.28
N VAL A 420 24.37 24.24 -4.01
CA VAL A 420 23.49 23.65 -2.99
C VAL A 420 24.04 23.92 -1.59
N ARG A 421 23.20 24.50 -0.73
CA ARG A 421 23.46 24.84 0.67
C ARG A 421 22.63 23.96 1.56
N ALA A 422 23.29 23.13 2.36
CA ALA A 422 22.64 22.23 3.33
C ALA A 422 23.49 22.10 4.60
N SER A 423 22.98 21.36 5.59
CA SER A 423 23.69 21.09 6.85
C SER A 423 24.90 20.14 6.71
N VAL A 424 25.08 19.54 5.54
CA VAL A 424 26.24 18.74 5.13
C VAL A 424 26.69 19.17 3.73
N THR A 425 27.97 18.95 3.39
CA THR A 425 28.50 19.22 2.06
C THR A 425 28.24 18.03 1.13
N PHE A 426 27.83 18.33 -0.11
CA PHE A 426 27.70 17.36 -1.19
C PHE A 426 28.83 17.58 -2.20
N SER A 427 29.43 16.52 -2.72
CA SER A 427 30.38 16.62 -3.83
C SER A 427 29.69 16.51 -5.19
N GLU A 428 30.38 16.95 -6.25
CA GLU A 428 29.96 16.74 -7.64
C GLU A 428 29.66 15.27 -7.95
N SER A 429 30.39 14.34 -7.34
CA SER A 429 30.14 12.90 -7.52
C SER A 429 28.86 12.39 -6.85
N GLU A 430 28.20 13.20 -6.01
CA GLU A 430 27.05 12.79 -5.19
C GLU A 430 25.72 13.37 -5.71
N ILE A 431 25.73 14.62 -6.15
CA ILE A 431 24.53 15.28 -6.69
C ILE A 431 24.73 15.85 -8.10
N GLY A 432 25.99 16.02 -8.55
CA GLY A 432 26.34 16.58 -9.85
C GLY A 432 25.87 18.02 -10.07
N SER A 433 26.06 18.51 -11.28
CA SER A 433 25.26 19.62 -11.82
C SER A 433 23.94 19.10 -12.38
N SER A 434 22.90 19.91 -12.28
CA SER A 434 21.60 19.62 -12.89
C SER A 434 21.11 20.82 -13.68
N THR A 435 20.42 20.55 -14.78
CA THR A 435 19.86 21.55 -15.67
C THR A 435 18.34 21.58 -15.50
N MET A 436 17.81 22.74 -15.11
CA MET A 436 16.38 22.99 -15.06
C MET A 436 15.91 23.56 -16.40
N GLY A 437 14.94 22.92 -17.05
CA GLY A 437 14.29 23.38 -18.28
C GLY A 437 12.80 23.64 -18.11
N TYR A 438 12.30 24.73 -18.72
CA TYR A 438 10.87 25.07 -18.65
C TYR A 438 10.05 24.42 -19.78
N MET A 439 9.05 23.63 -19.43
CA MET A 439 8.16 22.95 -20.37
C MET A 439 6.76 22.84 -19.77
N LYS A 440 5.69 22.91 -20.58
CA LYS A 440 4.29 22.70 -20.12
C LYS A 440 3.95 23.49 -18.83
N ASP A 441 4.37 24.75 -18.78
CA ASP A 441 4.15 25.68 -17.65
C ASP A 441 4.79 25.26 -16.30
N LYS A 442 5.80 24.39 -16.33
CA LYS A 442 6.56 23.92 -15.16
C LYS A 442 8.07 23.83 -15.44
N TRP A 443 8.87 23.81 -14.38
CA TRP A 443 10.30 23.56 -14.43
C TRP A 443 10.60 22.06 -14.17
N TYR A 444 11.53 21.49 -14.94
CA TYR A 444 11.93 20.08 -14.85
C TYR A 444 13.44 19.92 -14.88
N VAL A 445 13.98 18.87 -14.26
CA VAL A 445 15.34 18.40 -14.53
C VAL A 445 15.36 17.72 -15.91
N VAL A 446 16.29 18.13 -16.77
CA VAL A 446 16.33 17.70 -18.18
C VAL A 446 17.60 16.98 -18.60
N ASP A 447 18.52 16.72 -17.68
CA ASP A 447 19.80 16.06 -17.90
C ASP A 447 20.04 14.80 -17.07
#